data_AF-A0A8J1XHG2-F1
#
_entry.id   AF-A0A8J1XHG2-F1
#
_cell.length_a   1.000
_cell.length_b   1.000
_cell.length_c   1.000
_cell.angle_alpha   90.00
_cell.angle_beta   90.00
_cell.angle_gamma   90.00
#
_symmetry.space_group_name_H-M   'P 1'
#
loop_
_entity.id
_entity.type
_entity.pdbx_description
1 polymer ?
#
loop_
_entity_poly.entity_id
_entity_poly.type
_entity_poly.pdbx_seq_one_letter_code
_entity_poly.pdbx_strand_id
1 'polypeptide(L)'
;MSFGKIAGKVAILLAGGATVAGIGYVTYNYLKLRKDAQEDEGFEELSKTIEESKEKRVLVLGLDNAGKSAVLACMENNELQSAPKPTEGFNVMCVQKNDTTLNIWEIGGDPSVRKYWHNFIQDTDILVFVVDSADTKRHPEAYDELHIQLGDERLKHVPIVIVANKQDLAGALKPHEIQTVLGLDFFSPKDHKVQVIGTETPLEGIKKGHEHLENLLMKL
;
A
#
# COMPACT_ATOMS: atom_id res chain seq x y z
N MET A 1 27.80 17.33 15.02
CA MET A 1 29.10 16.90 14.42
C MET A 1 29.31 15.45 14.81
N SER A 2 29.47 14.42 14.00
CA SER A 2 29.90 14.26 12.61
C SER A 2 29.51 12.85 12.12
N PHE A 3 28.25 12.64 11.69
CA PHE A 3 27.84 11.39 11.01
C PHE A 3 28.05 11.46 9.48
N GLY A 4 28.04 12.67 8.90
CA GLY A 4 28.24 12.88 7.46
C GLY A 4 29.67 12.60 6.93
N LYS A 5 30.67 12.40 7.79
CA LYS A 5 32.06 12.13 7.36
C LYS A 5 32.40 10.64 7.22
N ILE A 6 31.55 9.72 7.68
CA ILE A 6 31.81 8.27 7.60
C ILE A 6 31.25 7.70 6.28
N ALA A 7 30.07 8.16 5.84
CA ALA A 7 29.47 7.74 4.58
C ALA A 7 30.32 8.08 3.35
N GLY A 8 31.03 9.22 3.37
CA GLY A 8 31.93 9.63 2.29
C GLY A 8 33.19 8.78 2.13
N LYS A 9 33.57 7.97 3.14
CA LYS A 9 34.76 7.13 3.07
C LYS A 9 34.51 5.75 2.45
N VAL A 10 33.28 5.24 2.49
CA VAL A 10 32.95 3.91 1.92
C VAL A 10 32.86 3.98 0.39
N ALA A 11 32.55 5.14 -0.19
CA ALA A 11 32.52 5.34 -1.64
C ALA A 11 33.90 5.35 -2.31
N ILE A 12 35.00 5.42 -1.54
CA ILE A 12 36.38 5.40 -2.06
C ILE A 12 37.03 4.06 -1.66
N LEU A 13 36.51 2.97 -2.22
CA LEU A 13 37.24 1.69 -2.33
C LEU A 13 37.21 1.24 -3.81
N LEU A 14 37.62 2.16 -4.68
CA LEU A 14 38.11 1.82 -6.03
C LEU A 14 39.63 1.64 -5.96
N ALA A 15 40.08 0.51 -5.41
CA ALA A 15 41.43 0.02 -5.61
C ALA A 15 41.46 -1.49 -5.34
N GLY A 16 41.00 -2.29 -6.28
CA GLY A 16 41.16 -3.75 -6.20
C GLY A 16 40.19 -4.56 -7.06
N GLY A 17 40.34 -4.47 -8.39
CA GLY A 17 40.01 -5.57 -9.30
C GLY A 17 38.62 -6.21 -9.26
N ALA A 18 37.55 -5.44 -9.43
CA ALA A 18 36.23 -6.01 -9.75
C ALA A 18 35.84 -5.66 -11.21
N THR A 19 35.50 -6.68 -11.99
CA THR A 19 35.07 -6.58 -13.39
C THR A 19 33.81 -5.70 -13.53
N VAL A 20 33.56 -5.15 -14.73
CA VAL A 20 32.45 -4.22 -15.03
C VAL A 20 31.08 -4.74 -14.53
N ALA A 21 30.85 -6.05 -14.55
CA ALA A 21 29.64 -6.68 -14.00
C ALA A 21 29.52 -6.54 -12.47
N GLY A 22 30.62 -6.63 -11.74
CA GLY A 22 30.67 -6.44 -10.28
C GLY A 22 30.38 -5.01 -9.87
N ILE A 23 30.88 -4.02 -10.63
CA ILE A 23 30.56 -2.61 -10.40
C ILE A 23 29.06 -2.35 -10.61
N GLY A 24 28.48 -2.87 -11.69
CA GLY A 24 27.04 -2.77 -11.95
C GLY A 24 26.19 -3.37 -10.83
N TYR A 25 26.56 -4.54 -10.32
CA TYR A 25 25.87 -5.20 -9.20
C TYR A 25 25.99 -4.41 -7.89
N VAL A 26 27.18 -3.91 -7.56
CA VAL A 26 27.41 -3.10 -6.35
C VAL A 26 26.66 -1.78 -6.41
N THR A 27 26.72 -1.07 -7.55
CA THR A 27 25.97 0.18 -7.74
C THR A 27 24.46 -0.06 -7.71
N TYR A 28 23.97 -1.13 -8.32
CA TYR A 28 22.56 -1.52 -8.25
C TYR A 28 22.11 -1.78 -6.81
N ASN A 29 22.83 -2.60 -6.04
CA ASN A 29 22.51 -2.87 -4.65
C ASN A 29 22.61 -1.61 -3.78
N TYR A 30 23.58 -0.72 -4.03
CA TYR A 30 23.70 0.55 -3.32
C TYR A 30 22.50 1.49 -3.59
N LEU A 31 22.09 1.61 -4.85
CA LEU A 31 20.93 2.43 -5.22
C LEU A 31 19.62 1.84 -4.69
N LYS A 32 19.49 0.51 -4.71
CA LYS A 32 18.35 -0.20 -4.13
C LYS A 32 18.25 0.03 -2.62
N LEU A 33 19.35 -0.19 -1.89
CA LEU A 33 19.41 0.06 -0.45
C LEU A 33 19.14 1.53 -0.09
N ARG A 34 19.59 2.47 -0.92
CA ARG A 34 19.30 3.90 -0.72
C ARG A 34 17.83 4.23 -0.96
N LYS A 35 17.21 3.62 -1.97
CA LYS A 35 15.78 3.81 -2.26
C LYS A 35 14.93 3.22 -1.13
N ASP A 36 15.23 1.99 -0.72
CA ASP A 36 14.57 1.31 0.41
C ASP A 36 14.75 2.13 1.71
N ALA A 37 15.96 2.63 2.00
CA ALA A 37 16.22 3.48 3.16
C ALA A 37 15.52 4.85 3.11
N GLN A 38 15.35 5.44 1.92
CA GLN A 38 14.65 6.71 1.75
C GLN A 38 13.12 6.55 1.87
N GLU A 39 12.59 5.41 1.42
CA GLU A 39 11.20 5.01 1.68
C GLU A 39 10.97 4.79 3.19
N ASP A 40 11.91 4.13 3.88
CA ASP A 40 11.86 3.91 5.34
C ASP A 40 11.96 5.23 6.15
N GLU A 41 12.84 6.16 5.78
CA GLU A 41 13.00 7.45 6.48
C GLU A 41 11.74 8.34 6.36
N GLY A 42 11.15 8.44 5.17
CA GLY A 42 9.91 9.21 4.95
C GLY A 42 8.72 8.65 5.73
N PHE A 43 8.80 7.37 6.08
CA PHE A 43 7.83 6.64 6.87
C PHE A 43 8.02 6.83 8.39
N GLU A 44 9.26 6.82 8.88
CA GLU A 44 9.56 7.11 10.29
C GLU A 44 9.16 8.55 10.67
N GLU A 45 9.23 9.48 9.72
CA GLU A 45 8.72 10.84 9.86
C GLU A 45 7.17 10.89 9.87
N LEU A 46 6.51 9.97 9.15
CA LEU A 46 5.04 9.85 9.17
C LEU A 46 4.54 9.26 10.49
N SER A 47 5.18 8.19 10.96
CA SER A 47 4.84 7.55 12.25
C SER A 47 5.02 8.52 13.43
N LYS A 48 6.03 9.41 13.35
CA LYS A 48 6.22 10.49 14.33
C LYS A 48 5.18 11.61 14.22
N THR A 49 4.49 11.74 13.09
CA THR A 49 3.42 12.73 12.90
C THR A 49 2.06 12.18 13.34
N ILE A 50 1.86 10.85 13.30
CA ILE A 50 0.62 10.15 13.73
C ILE A 50 0.69 9.75 15.22
N GLU A 51 1.47 10.49 16.02
CA GLU A 51 1.80 10.11 17.40
C GLU A 51 0.87 10.71 18.47
N GLU A 52 -0.45 10.59 18.31
CA GLU A 52 -1.39 10.87 19.43
C GLU A 52 -2.50 9.83 19.63
N SER A 53 -2.97 9.13 18.57
CA SER A 53 -4.06 8.16 18.70
C SER A 53 -3.61 6.72 18.50
N LYS A 54 -3.85 5.91 19.54
CA LYS A 54 -3.73 4.45 19.53
C LYS A 54 -4.85 3.76 18.73
N GLU A 55 -5.85 4.50 18.32
CA GLU A 55 -7.00 4.01 17.55
C GLU A 55 -7.05 4.73 16.21
N LYS A 56 -7.06 3.97 15.11
CA LYS A 56 -7.00 4.50 13.74
C LYS A 56 -8.15 3.96 12.91
N ARG A 57 -8.81 4.83 12.16
CA ARG A 57 -9.86 4.48 11.23
C ARG A 57 -9.28 4.28 9.83
N VAL A 58 -9.37 3.04 9.34
CA VAL A 58 -8.89 2.65 8.00
C VAL A 58 -10.10 2.50 7.08
N LEU A 59 -10.14 3.26 5.99
CA LEU A 59 -11.16 3.11 4.95
C LEU A 59 -10.62 2.25 3.82
N VAL A 60 -11.32 1.16 3.46
CA VAL A 60 -10.90 0.24 2.39
C VAL A 60 -11.84 0.33 1.21
N LEU A 61 -11.33 0.86 0.10
CA LEU A 61 -12.03 1.06 -1.17
C LEU A 61 -11.34 0.27 -2.31
N GLY A 62 -11.95 0.30 -3.48
CA GLY A 62 -11.49 -0.41 -4.68
C GLY A 62 -12.65 -1.05 -5.42
N LEU A 63 -12.45 -1.38 -6.70
CA LEU A 63 -13.50 -1.96 -7.54
C LEU A 63 -14.00 -3.30 -6.97
N ASP A 64 -15.20 -3.71 -7.39
CA ASP A 64 -15.69 -5.06 -7.20
C ASP A 64 -14.68 -6.07 -7.76
N ASN A 65 -14.59 -7.23 -7.10
CA ASN A 65 -13.64 -8.29 -7.43
C ASN A 65 -12.14 -7.90 -7.31
N ALA A 66 -11.77 -6.70 -6.84
CA ALA A 66 -10.36 -6.36 -6.58
C ALA A 66 -9.72 -7.23 -5.48
N GLY A 67 -10.54 -7.83 -4.61
CA GLY A 67 -10.11 -8.73 -3.54
C GLY A 67 -9.96 -8.08 -2.17
N LYS A 68 -10.65 -6.96 -1.92
CA LYS A 68 -10.70 -6.27 -0.60
C LYS A 68 -10.97 -7.23 0.55
N SER A 69 -12.10 -7.94 0.52
CA SER A 69 -12.49 -8.87 1.59
C SER A 69 -11.51 -10.05 1.73
N ALA A 70 -10.87 -10.46 0.64
CA ALA A 70 -9.87 -11.53 0.68
C ALA A 70 -8.58 -11.07 1.38
N VAL A 71 -8.10 -9.86 1.06
CA VAL A 71 -6.95 -9.23 1.74
C VAL A 71 -7.23 -9.07 3.23
N LEU A 72 -8.42 -8.57 3.59
CA LEU A 72 -8.82 -8.37 4.98
C LEU A 72 -8.97 -9.69 5.75
N ALA A 73 -9.57 -10.72 5.15
CA ALA A 73 -9.65 -12.04 5.76
C ALA A 73 -8.27 -12.66 6.00
N CYS A 74 -7.32 -12.47 5.06
CA CYS A 74 -5.94 -12.90 5.24
C CYS A 74 -5.24 -12.13 6.38
N MET A 75 -5.52 -10.84 6.57
CA MET A 75 -4.99 -10.08 7.72
C MET A 75 -5.55 -10.57 9.06
N GLU A 76 -6.82 -10.99 9.09
CA GLU A 76 -7.46 -11.42 10.35
C GLU A 76 -6.99 -12.81 10.79
N ASN A 77 -6.99 -13.79 9.89
CA ASN A 77 -6.87 -15.20 10.25
C ASN A 77 -5.78 -15.95 9.47
N ASN A 78 -5.02 -15.28 8.60
CA ASN A 78 -4.07 -15.90 7.65
C ASN A 78 -4.69 -17.00 6.77
N GLU A 79 -6.02 -17.09 6.73
CA GLU A 79 -6.76 -18.15 6.06
C GLU A 79 -7.90 -17.56 5.23
N LEU A 80 -8.14 -18.18 4.07
CA LEU A 80 -9.27 -17.89 3.20
C LEU A 80 -9.95 -19.21 2.86
N GLN A 81 -10.90 -19.63 3.70
CA GLN A 81 -11.54 -20.95 3.57
C GLN A 81 -12.44 -21.05 2.32
N SER A 82 -13.00 -19.93 1.88
CA SER A 82 -13.81 -19.84 0.67
C SER A 82 -13.73 -18.44 0.08
N ALA A 83 -14.11 -18.32 -1.19
CA ALA A 83 -14.18 -17.02 -1.85
C ALA A 83 -15.20 -16.12 -1.14
N PRO A 84 -14.80 -14.92 -0.67
CA PRO A 84 -15.73 -13.98 -0.08
C PRO A 84 -16.83 -13.61 -1.08
N LYS A 85 -18.06 -13.45 -0.57
CA LYS A 85 -19.17 -12.93 -1.36
C LYS A 85 -18.97 -11.42 -1.60
N PRO A 86 -19.50 -10.86 -2.71
CA PRO A 86 -19.50 -9.42 -2.92
C PRO A 86 -20.12 -8.67 -1.73
N THR A 87 -19.44 -7.62 -1.26
CA THR A 87 -19.95 -6.73 -0.20
C THR A 87 -21.04 -5.83 -0.77
N GLU A 88 -22.30 -6.04 -0.39
CA GLU A 88 -23.46 -5.28 -0.89
C GLU A 88 -23.60 -3.88 -0.27
N GLY A 89 -22.88 -3.61 0.83
CA GLY A 89 -22.89 -2.33 1.52
C GLY A 89 -21.53 -2.03 2.12
N PHE A 90 -21.34 -2.39 3.38
CA PHE A 90 -20.06 -2.27 4.07
C PHE A 90 -19.85 -3.42 5.06
N ASN A 91 -18.60 -3.62 5.45
CA ASN A 91 -18.18 -4.51 6.52
C ASN A 91 -17.26 -3.73 7.47
N VAL A 92 -17.40 -3.96 8.77
CA VAL A 92 -16.56 -3.33 9.79
C VAL A 92 -15.84 -4.41 10.57
N MET A 93 -14.52 -4.30 10.66
CA MET A 93 -13.70 -5.20 11.47
C MET A 93 -12.73 -4.40 12.34
N CYS A 94 -12.36 -4.98 13.47
CA CYS A 94 -11.40 -4.40 14.41
C CYS A 94 -10.18 -5.32 14.49
N VAL A 95 -9.00 -4.78 14.17
CA VAL A 95 -7.73 -5.49 14.30
C VAL A 95 -6.93 -4.79 15.38
N GLN A 96 -6.62 -5.50 16.46
CA GLN A 96 -5.84 -4.97 17.57
C GLN A 96 -4.50 -5.69 17.66
N LYS A 97 -3.41 -4.92 17.69
CA LYS A 97 -2.06 -5.44 17.89
C LYS A 97 -1.31 -4.53 18.84
N ASN A 98 -0.78 -5.12 19.91
CA ASN A 98 -0.18 -4.37 21.02
C ASN A 98 -1.17 -3.33 21.57
N ASP A 99 -0.77 -2.06 21.56
CA ASP A 99 -1.56 -0.92 22.00
C ASP A 99 -2.16 -0.12 20.85
N THR A 100 -2.14 -0.65 19.61
CA THR A 100 -2.76 -0.03 18.44
C THR A 100 -3.99 -0.81 18.00
N THR A 101 -5.07 -0.08 17.69
CA THR A 101 -6.35 -0.60 17.23
C THR A 101 -6.68 -0.01 15.86
N LEU A 102 -6.94 -0.87 14.87
CA LEU A 102 -7.42 -0.47 13.55
C LEU A 102 -8.91 -0.77 13.43
N ASN A 103 -9.71 0.28 13.26
CA ASN A 103 -11.13 0.17 12.88
C ASN A 103 -11.24 0.23 11.36
N ILE A 104 -11.40 -0.92 10.73
CA ILE A 104 -11.38 -1.06 9.28
C ILE A 104 -12.81 -1.04 8.75
N TRP A 105 -13.08 -0.11 7.85
CA TRP A 105 -14.35 0.05 7.14
C TRP A 105 -14.17 -0.36 5.69
N GLU A 106 -14.58 -1.59 5.35
CA GLU A 106 -14.59 -2.07 3.98
C GLU A 106 -15.91 -1.69 3.31
N ILE A 107 -15.84 -0.98 2.18
CA ILE A 107 -17.05 -0.60 1.42
C ILE A 107 -17.15 -1.43 0.15
N GLY A 108 -18.38 -1.81 -0.21
CA GLY A 108 -18.68 -2.51 -1.46
C GLY A 108 -18.15 -1.77 -2.68
N GLY A 109 -17.58 -2.54 -3.61
CA GLY A 109 -16.98 -2.02 -4.84
C GLY A 109 -17.88 -2.12 -6.07
N ASP A 110 -19.12 -2.58 -5.94
CA ASP A 110 -20.06 -2.61 -7.05
C ASP A 110 -20.48 -1.18 -7.43
N PRO A 111 -20.63 -0.84 -8.72
CA PRO A 111 -21.03 0.52 -9.14
C PRO A 111 -22.27 1.07 -8.44
N SER A 112 -23.24 0.22 -8.07
CA SER A 112 -24.43 0.62 -7.32
C SER A 112 -24.13 1.08 -5.88
N VAL A 113 -23.00 0.66 -5.32
CA VAL A 113 -22.52 1.00 -3.97
C VAL A 113 -21.51 2.15 -4.00
N ARG A 114 -20.65 2.25 -5.04
CA ARG A 114 -19.58 3.27 -5.13
C ARG A 114 -20.05 4.70 -4.99
N LYS A 115 -21.26 5.01 -5.46
CA LYS A 115 -21.90 6.31 -5.28
C LYS A 115 -22.03 6.75 -3.82
N TYR A 116 -21.90 5.83 -2.84
CA TYR A 116 -21.96 6.12 -1.41
C TYR A 116 -20.58 6.17 -0.73
N TRP A 117 -19.47 5.94 -1.43
CA TRP A 117 -18.13 5.98 -0.84
C TRP A 117 -17.83 7.29 -0.09
N HIS A 118 -18.28 8.42 -0.64
CA HIS A 118 -18.12 9.75 -0.04
C HIS A 118 -18.74 9.88 1.37
N ASN A 119 -19.71 9.02 1.72
CA ASN A 119 -20.33 8.99 3.05
C ASN A 119 -19.41 8.39 4.12
N PHE A 120 -18.38 7.65 3.72
CA PHE A 120 -17.45 6.96 4.61
C PHE A 120 -16.08 7.64 4.69
N ILE A 121 -15.87 8.76 3.98
CA ILE A 121 -14.58 9.47 3.97
C ILE A 121 -14.30 10.18 5.29
N GLN A 122 -15.33 10.64 5.99
CA GLN A 122 -15.16 11.38 7.24
C GLN A 122 -14.36 10.59 8.27
N ASP A 123 -13.46 11.28 8.97
CA ASP A 123 -12.60 10.74 10.03
C ASP A 123 -11.70 9.58 9.57
N THR A 124 -11.36 9.50 8.28
CA THR A 124 -10.40 8.50 7.77
C THR A 124 -8.97 8.89 8.14
N ASP A 125 -8.29 8.05 8.91
CA ASP A 125 -6.87 8.23 9.23
C ASP A 125 -5.96 7.61 8.16
N ILE A 126 -6.41 6.54 7.50
CA ILE A 126 -5.68 5.86 6.42
C ILE A 126 -6.66 5.41 5.34
N LEU A 127 -6.37 5.73 4.08
CA LEU A 127 -7.08 5.18 2.93
C LEU A 127 -6.32 3.97 2.37
N VAL A 128 -6.97 2.82 2.30
CA VAL A 128 -6.50 1.65 1.55
C VAL A 128 -7.31 1.53 0.27
N PHE A 129 -6.63 1.44 -0.88
CA PHE A 129 -7.28 1.21 -2.18
C PHE A 129 -6.75 -0.07 -2.82
N VAL A 130 -7.63 -1.06 -2.99
CA VAL A 130 -7.27 -2.38 -3.52
C VAL A 130 -7.52 -2.45 -5.01
N VAL A 131 -6.53 -2.96 -5.75
CA VAL A 131 -6.54 -3.05 -7.22
C VAL A 131 -6.29 -4.50 -7.63
N ASP A 132 -7.11 -5.02 -8.54
CA ASP A 132 -6.79 -6.27 -9.23
C ASP A 132 -5.67 -6.00 -10.23
N SER A 133 -4.47 -6.50 -9.93
CA SER A 133 -3.29 -6.22 -10.76
C SER A 133 -3.33 -6.93 -12.11
N ALA A 134 -4.14 -7.99 -12.26
CA ALA A 134 -4.29 -8.73 -13.51
C ALA A 134 -5.42 -8.18 -14.40
N ASP A 135 -6.31 -7.36 -13.86
CA ASP A 135 -7.46 -6.82 -14.59
C ASP A 135 -7.14 -5.50 -15.32
N THR A 136 -6.22 -5.61 -16.29
CA THR A 136 -5.73 -4.48 -17.09
C THR A 136 -6.82 -3.69 -17.81
N LYS A 137 -7.98 -4.30 -18.07
CA LYS A 137 -9.11 -3.63 -18.73
C LYS A 137 -9.83 -2.65 -17.81
N ARG A 138 -9.84 -2.90 -16.50
CA ARG A 138 -10.51 -2.06 -15.49
C ARG A 138 -9.55 -1.14 -14.74
N HIS A 139 -8.26 -1.13 -15.07
CA HIS A 139 -7.33 -0.16 -14.50
C HIS A 139 -7.72 1.32 -14.78
N PRO A 140 -8.22 1.70 -15.97
CA PRO A 140 -8.72 3.07 -16.17
C PRO A 140 -9.91 3.42 -15.27
N GLU A 141 -10.83 2.47 -15.04
CA GLU A 141 -11.94 2.65 -14.10
C GLU A 141 -11.44 2.79 -12.65
N ALA A 142 -10.45 1.99 -12.26
CA ALA A 142 -9.82 2.09 -10.94
C ALA A 142 -9.09 3.43 -10.75
N TYR A 143 -8.43 3.94 -11.80
CA TYR A 143 -7.85 5.27 -11.84
C TYR A 143 -8.93 6.33 -11.58
N ASP A 144 -10.00 6.36 -12.37
CA ASP A 144 -11.04 7.38 -12.26
C ASP A 144 -11.67 7.38 -10.86
N GLU A 145 -12.02 6.20 -10.34
CA GLU A 145 -12.65 6.05 -9.02
C GLU A 145 -11.73 6.49 -7.88
N LEU A 146 -10.43 6.15 -7.93
CA LEU A 146 -9.44 6.60 -6.96
C LEU A 146 -9.31 8.13 -6.99
N HIS A 147 -9.13 8.72 -8.18
CA HIS A 147 -8.94 10.17 -8.34
C HIS A 147 -10.17 10.97 -7.93
N ILE A 148 -11.39 10.43 -8.09
CA ILE A 148 -12.61 11.03 -7.51
C ILE A 148 -12.50 11.12 -5.98
N GLN A 149 -12.00 10.08 -5.31
CA GLN A 149 -11.84 10.13 -3.85
C GLN A 149 -10.74 11.11 -3.45
N LEU A 150 -9.60 11.09 -4.16
CA LEU A 150 -8.47 11.98 -3.85
C LEU A 150 -8.77 13.46 -4.11
N GLY A 151 -9.84 13.78 -4.85
CA GLY A 151 -10.36 15.13 -4.98
C GLY A 151 -11.14 15.63 -3.76
N ASP A 152 -11.44 14.78 -2.77
CA ASP A 152 -12.12 15.18 -1.54
C ASP A 152 -11.13 15.78 -0.54
N GLU A 153 -11.36 17.06 -0.17
CA GLU A 153 -10.51 17.80 0.77
C GLU A 153 -10.35 17.11 2.13
N ARG A 154 -11.30 16.25 2.54
CA ARG A 154 -11.21 15.49 3.80
C ARG A 154 -10.12 14.42 3.78
N LEU A 155 -9.69 13.97 2.59
CA LEU A 155 -8.57 13.05 2.44
C LEU A 155 -7.22 13.74 2.30
N LYS A 156 -7.20 15.08 2.26
CA LYS A 156 -5.94 15.83 2.18
C LYS A 156 -5.03 15.47 3.34
N HIS A 157 -3.77 15.17 3.05
CA HIS A 157 -2.76 14.70 4.01
C HIS A 157 -3.02 13.30 4.61
N VAL A 158 -4.13 12.63 4.28
CA VAL A 158 -4.37 11.24 4.68
C VAL A 158 -3.41 10.33 3.88
N PRO A 159 -2.64 9.45 4.56
CA PRO A 159 -1.82 8.45 3.91
C PRO A 159 -2.65 7.48 3.05
N ILE A 160 -2.12 7.15 1.88
CA ILE A 160 -2.78 6.26 0.93
C ILE A 160 -1.93 5.00 0.75
N VAL A 161 -2.52 3.84 1.02
CA VAL A 161 -1.92 2.54 0.76
C VAL A 161 -2.64 1.89 -0.42
N ILE A 162 -1.93 1.73 -1.53
CA ILE A 162 -2.41 0.99 -2.68
C ILE A 162 -2.02 -0.47 -2.54
N VAL A 163 -3.00 -1.36 -2.60
CA VAL A 163 -2.79 -2.80 -2.58
C VAL A 163 -2.91 -3.33 -4.01
N ALA A 164 -1.77 -3.53 -4.67
CA ALA A 164 -1.65 -4.23 -5.94
C ALA A 164 -1.88 -5.73 -5.71
N ASN A 165 -3.14 -6.15 -5.65
CA ASN A 165 -3.55 -7.50 -5.30
C ASN A 165 -3.49 -8.46 -6.48
N LYS A 166 -3.56 -9.77 -6.18
CA LYS A 166 -3.55 -10.89 -7.14
C LYS A 166 -2.24 -11.01 -7.91
N GLN A 167 -1.11 -10.75 -7.23
CA GLN A 167 0.24 -10.88 -7.81
C GLN A 167 0.60 -12.32 -8.22
N ASP A 168 -0.17 -13.30 -7.77
CA ASP A 168 -0.07 -14.72 -8.13
C ASP A 168 -0.62 -15.02 -9.54
N LEU A 169 -1.43 -14.14 -10.12
CA LEU A 169 -2.04 -14.33 -11.42
C LEU A 169 -1.08 -13.98 -12.57
N ALA A 170 -1.18 -14.74 -13.66
CA ALA A 170 -0.45 -14.45 -14.89
C ALA A 170 -0.90 -13.10 -15.47
N GLY A 171 0.08 -12.27 -15.85
CA GLY A 171 -0.19 -10.93 -16.38
C GLY A 171 -0.49 -9.87 -15.32
N ALA A 172 -0.38 -10.19 -14.03
CA ALA A 172 -0.48 -9.21 -12.97
C ALA A 172 0.66 -8.18 -13.06
N LEU A 173 0.29 -6.90 -13.17
CA LEU A 173 1.22 -5.77 -13.11
C LEU A 173 1.86 -5.69 -11.72
N LYS A 174 3.17 -5.46 -11.67
CA LYS A 174 3.90 -5.31 -10.41
C LYS A 174 3.51 -4.01 -9.70
N PRO A 175 3.76 -3.88 -8.38
CA PRO A 175 3.40 -2.69 -7.61
C PRO A 175 3.84 -1.35 -8.26
N HIS A 176 5.06 -1.29 -8.79
CA HIS A 176 5.56 -0.08 -9.47
C HIS A 176 4.82 0.22 -10.79
N GLU A 177 4.34 -0.79 -11.51
CA GLU A 177 3.54 -0.61 -12.72
C GLU A 177 2.13 -0.14 -12.37
N ILE A 178 1.54 -0.67 -11.29
CA ILE A 178 0.26 -0.17 -10.75
C ILE A 178 0.37 1.29 -10.31
N GLN A 179 1.48 1.68 -9.68
CA GLN A 179 1.74 3.07 -9.32
C GLN A 179 1.65 4.01 -10.54
N THR A 180 2.32 3.62 -11.64
CA THR A 180 2.31 4.40 -12.89
C THR A 180 0.94 4.40 -13.56
N VAL A 181 0.27 3.25 -13.63
CA VAL A 181 -1.06 3.13 -14.26
C VAL A 181 -2.12 3.94 -13.51
N LEU A 182 -2.00 4.07 -12.18
CA LEU A 182 -2.87 4.92 -11.38
C LEU A 182 -2.45 6.40 -11.36
N GLY A 183 -1.39 6.77 -12.10
CA GLY A 183 -0.90 8.15 -12.17
C GLY A 183 -0.39 8.70 -10.84
N LEU A 184 0.11 7.83 -9.96
CA LEU A 184 0.51 8.21 -8.61
C LEU A 184 1.89 8.89 -8.56
N ASP A 185 2.67 8.77 -9.62
CA ASP A 185 4.01 9.37 -9.76
C ASP A 185 4.00 10.91 -9.71
N PHE A 186 2.83 11.52 -9.92
CA PHE A 186 2.67 12.98 -9.94
C PHE A 186 2.20 13.57 -8.61
N PHE A 187 1.83 12.73 -7.63
CA PHE A 187 1.39 13.24 -6.33
C PHE A 187 2.56 13.80 -5.54
N SER A 188 2.39 15.00 -4.98
CA SER A 188 3.36 15.52 -4.04
C SER A 188 3.28 14.73 -2.74
N PRO A 189 4.42 14.27 -2.16
CA PRO A 189 4.45 13.69 -0.82
C PRO A 189 3.93 14.63 0.28
N LYS A 190 3.78 15.93 -0.02
CA LYS A 190 3.15 16.93 0.85
C LYS A 190 1.64 16.85 0.87
N ASP A 191 1.03 16.42 -0.23
CA ASP A 191 -0.42 16.32 -0.38
C ASP A 191 -0.90 14.96 0.12
N HIS A 192 -0.24 13.88 -0.32
CA HIS A 192 -0.47 12.53 0.19
C HIS A 192 0.84 11.74 0.23
N LYS A 193 1.09 11.03 1.34
CA LYS A 193 2.10 9.97 1.33
C LYS A 193 1.46 8.72 0.75
N VAL A 194 2.03 8.21 -0.34
CA VAL A 194 1.52 7.05 -1.07
C VAL A 194 2.50 5.90 -0.93
N GLN A 195 1.99 4.71 -0.62
CA GLN A 195 2.76 3.47 -0.66
C GLN A 195 2.01 2.41 -1.45
N VAL A 196 2.73 1.70 -2.32
CA VAL A 196 2.15 0.62 -3.14
C VAL A 196 2.76 -0.71 -2.72
N ILE A 197 1.92 -1.65 -2.31
CA ILE A 197 2.34 -2.98 -1.88
C ILE A 197 1.70 -4.06 -2.73
N GLY A 198 2.42 -5.16 -2.95
CA GLY A 198 1.90 -6.32 -3.67
C GLY A 198 1.34 -7.38 -2.71
N THR A 199 0.16 -7.92 -3.01
CA THR A 199 -0.42 -9.05 -2.25
C THR A 199 -0.81 -10.21 -3.14
N GLU A 200 -0.70 -11.41 -2.58
CA GLU A 200 -1.17 -12.68 -3.16
C GLU A 200 -2.19 -13.25 -2.17
N THR A 201 -3.46 -13.34 -2.57
CA THR A 201 -4.55 -13.89 -1.73
C THR A 201 -5.29 -15.02 -2.46
N PRO A 202 -4.59 -16.05 -2.97
CA PRO A 202 -5.26 -17.15 -3.64
C PRO A 202 -6.06 -17.98 -2.62
N LEU A 203 -7.16 -18.61 -3.06
CA LEU A 203 -7.93 -19.52 -2.21
C LEU A 203 -7.03 -20.67 -1.71
N GLU A 204 -6.36 -21.32 -2.66
CA GLU A 204 -5.40 -22.39 -2.39
C GLU A 204 -3.97 -21.89 -2.58
N GLY A 205 -3.04 -22.40 -1.77
CA GLY A 205 -1.63 -22.01 -1.84
C GLY A 205 -1.22 -20.93 -0.83
N ILE A 206 0.02 -20.44 -1.00
CA ILE A 206 0.69 -19.53 -0.07
C ILE A 206 0.18 -18.10 -0.29
N LYS A 207 -0.22 -17.45 0.80
CA LYS A 207 -0.61 -16.04 0.80
C LYS A 207 0.63 -15.19 1.06
N LYS A 208 0.75 -14.03 0.40
CA LYS A 208 1.89 -13.13 0.56
C LYS A 208 1.46 -11.68 0.68
N GLY A 209 2.27 -10.87 1.35
CA GLY A 209 2.11 -9.42 1.44
C GLY A 209 1.10 -8.92 2.48
N HIS A 210 0.14 -9.75 2.94
CA HIS A 210 -0.84 -9.36 3.96
C HIS A 210 -0.21 -8.98 5.30
N GLU A 211 0.81 -9.71 5.77
CA GLU A 211 1.57 -9.33 6.97
C GLU A 211 2.31 -7.99 6.80
N HIS A 212 2.81 -7.71 5.59
CA HIS A 212 3.46 -6.44 5.29
C HIS A 212 2.44 -5.29 5.29
N LEU A 213 1.25 -5.50 4.73
CA LEU A 213 0.13 -4.55 4.82
C LEU A 213 -0.26 -4.28 6.27
N GLU A 214 -0.47 -5.32 7.07
CA GLU A 214 -0.86 -5.18 8.47
C GLU A 214 0.20 -4.41 9.26
N ASN A 215 1.47 -4.80 9.14
CA ASN A 215 2.57 -4.11 9.83
C ASN A 215 2.74 -2.67 9.35
N LEU A 216 2.47 -2.38 8.08
CA LEU A 216 2.45 -1.02 7.54
C LEU A 216 1.35 -0.19 8.21
N LEU A 217 0.10 -0.68 8.17
CA LEU A 217 -1.05 0.01 8.75
C LEU A 217 -0.93 0.22 10.27
N MET A 218 -0.26 -0.68 10.98
CA MET A 218 -0.03 -0.53 12.43
C MET A 218 0.99 0.56 12.76
N LYS A 219 1.92 0.87 11.84
CA LYS A 219 2.95 1.89 12.06
C LYS A 219 2.54 3.27 11.54
N LEU A 220 1.73 3.32 10.48
CA LEU A 220 1.03 4.52 10.00
C LEU A 220 0.10 4.98 11.10
#